data_AF-R8BJQ9-F1
#
_entry.id   AF-R8BJQ9-F1
#
_cell.length_a   1.000
_cell.length_b   1.000
_cell.length_c   1.000
_cell.angle_alpha   90.00
_cell.angle_beta   90.00
_cell.angle_gamma   90.00
#
_symmetry.space_group_name_H-M   'P 1'
#
loop_
_entity.id
_entity.type
_entity.pdbx_description
1 polymer ?
#
loop_
_entity_poly.entity_id
_entity_poly.type
_entity_poly.pdbx_seq_one_letter_code
_entity_poly.pdbx_strand_id
1 'polypeptide(L)'
;MIRASAEPKFYLSRKSGLESCMVIASYIDDLDIKSGRIDDFSRLMICGTGSLRGPLNLDIIATLCLEVTTQLNEYGPRMNSDPLEALRKAGRKPILDKLEHIKEQLLQIIALGSASLKRYNFLAGMLAQIRALETGQSVDTAVYEAVKQSLKNSYDALLASQTVNTPPDSIDSLINAPTTISSESFDFDMGLLDPGQFFDPLNIFSLSEVPDGTQYGTDFL
;
A
#
# COMPACT_ATOMS: atom_id res chain seq x y z
N MET A 1 7.27 8.43 -11.37
CA MET A 1 6.46 7.50 -12.19
C MET A 1 5.44 8.24 -13.04
N ILE A 2 4.62 9.09 -12.44
CA ILE A 2 3.57 9.86 -13.13
C ILE A 2 4.11 10.67 -14.33
N ARG A 3 5.14 11.50 -14.15
CA ARG A 3 5.70 12.30 -15.25
C ARG A 3 6.28 11.46 -16.40
N ALA A 4 6.64 10.20 -16.14
CA ALA A 4 7.19 9.34 -17.17
C ALA A 4 6.14 8.92 -18.19
N SER A 5 4.85 8.89 -17.85
CA SER A 5 3.79 8.57 -18.83
C SER A 5 3.65 9.65 -19.91
N ALA A 6 3.94 10.91 -19.57
CA ALA A 6 3.87 12.05 -20.49
C ALA A 6 5.23 12.41 -21.12
N GLU A 7 6.33 12.26 -20.37
CA GLU A 7 7.64 12.76 -20.76
C GLU A 7 8.69 11.64 -20.76
N PRO A 8 9.17 11.19 -21.94
CA PRO A 8 10.11 10.06 -22.07
C PRO A 8 11.43 10.22 -21.32
N LYS A 9 11.85 11.46 -21.05
CA LYS A 9 13.09 11.76 -20.30
C LYS A 9 13.09 11.17 -18.88
N PHE A 10 11.92 10.86 -18.33
CA PHE A 10 11.80 10.26 -17.00
C PHE A 10 11.70 8.71 -17.01
N TYR A 11 11.78 8.05 -18.17
CA TYR A 11 11.68 6.58 -18.24
C TYR A 11 12.78 5.86 -17.48
N LEU A 12 14.02 6.33 -17.58
CA LEU A 12 15.13 5.73 -16.84
C LEU A 12 14.92 5.81 -15.32
N SER A 13 14.44 6.96 -14.84
CA SER A 13 14.13 7.18 -13.43
C SER A 13 12.98 6.27 -12.95
N ARG A 14 11.90 6.15 -13.73
CA ARG A 14 10.79 5.21 -13.44
C ARG A 14 11.30 3.77 -13.33
N LYS A 15 12.10 3.32 -14.30
CA LYS A 15 12.65 1.96 -14.31
C LYS A 15 13.57 1.72 -13.12
N SER A 16 14.53 2.62 -12.87
CA SER A 16 15.45 2.50 -11.74
C SER A 16 14.72 2.52 -10.39
N GLY A 17 13.67 3.34 -10.25
CA GLY A 17 12.85 3.40 -9.04
C GLY A 17 12.07 2.11 -8.80
N LEU A 18 11.50 1.53 -9.86
CA LEU A 18 10.82 0.23 -9.80
C LEU A 18 11.77 -0.88 -9.37
N GLU A 19 12.94 -1.00 -10.02
CA GLU A 19 13.94 -2.02 -9.67
C GLU A 19 14.40 -1.88 -8.22
N SER A 20 14.61 -0.65 -7.76
CA SER A 20 14.98 -0.39 -6.35
C SER A 20 13.86 -0.83 -5.39
N CYS A 21 12.60 -0.55 -5.72
CA CYS A 21 11.46 -1.00 -4.93
C CYS A 21 11.32 -2.53 -4.94
N MET A 22 11.60 -3.20 -6.07
CA MET A 22 11.58 -4.66 -6.15
C MET A 22 12.68 -5.30 -5.30
N VAL A 23 13.87 -4.71 -5.24
CA VAL A 23 14.94 -5.15 -4.33
C VAL A 23 14.55 -4.95 -2.87
N ILE A 24 13.93 -3.81 -2.51
CA ILE A 24 13.42 -3.62 -1.14
C ILE A 24 12.30 -4.63 -0.85
N ALA A 25 11.45 -4.89 -1.83
CA ALA A 25 10.36 -5.85 -1.71
C ALA A 25 10.85 -7.30 -1.60
N SER A 26 12.03 -7.67 -2.11
CA SER A 26 12.53 -9.05 -1.99
C SER A 26 12.78 -9.47 -0.54
N TYR A 27 13.10 -8.53 0.35
CA TYR A 27 13.29 -8.81 1.78
C TYR A 27 12.03 -9.32 2.50
N ILE A 28 10.85 -9.20 1.89
CA ILE A 28 9.64 -9.79 2.45
C ILE A 28 9.60 -11.32 2.33
N ASP A 29 10.37 -11.91 1.42
CA ASP A 29 10.37 -13.36 1.20
C ASP A 29 10.98 -14.12 2.38
N ASP A 30 11.88 -13.48 3.12
CA ASP A 30 12.51 -14.03 4.32
C ASP A 30 11.64 -13.81 5.58
N LEU A 31 10.55 -13.05 5.48
CA LEU A 31 9.67 -12.75 6.62
C LEU A 31 8.76 -13.93 6.95
N ASP A 32 9.17 -14.76 7.91
CA ASP A 32 8.37 -15.88 8.42
C ASP A 32 7.75 -15.59 9.79
N ILE A 33 6.62 -14.89 9.79
CA ILE A 33 5.84 -14.59 11.00
C ILE A 33 5.25 -15.87 11.64
N LYS A 34 4.98 -16.91 10.84
CA LYS A 34 4.32 -18.14 11.29
C LYS A 34 5.27 -19.07 12.05
N SER A 35 6.57 -19.02 11.77
CA SER A 35 7.59 -19.83 12.47
C SER A 35 7.72 -19.54 13.97
N GLY A 36 7.23 -18.38 14.43
CA GLY A 36 7.38 -17.92 15.82
C GLY A 36 8.79 -17.43 16.18
N ARG A 37 9.79 -17.58 15.30
CA ARG A 37 11.17 -17.09 15.50
C ARG A 37 11.45 -15.91 14.58
N ILE A 38 11.02 -14.72 15.00
CA ILE A 38 11.24 -13.48 14.27
C ILE A 38 12.65 -12.96 14.56
N ASP A 39 13.50 -12.89 13.54
CA ASP A 39 14.85 -12.30 13.62
C ASP A 39 14.79 -10.77 13.83
N ASP A 40 15.91 -10.16 14.22
CA ASP A 40 15.97 -8.74 14.56
C ASP A 40 15.64 -7.82 13.37
N PHE A 41 15.98 -8.22 12.14
CA PHE A 41 15.67 -7.46 10.94
C PHE A 41 14.16 -7.53 10.63
N SER A 42 13.55 -8.71 10.73
CA SER A 42 12.09 -8.88 10.65
C SER A 42 11.33 -8.11 11.72
N ARG A 43 11.85 -8.09 12.97
CA ARG A 43 11.29 -7.26 14.04
C ARG A 43 11.35 -5.77 13.70
N LEU A 44 12.48 -5.31 13.15
CA LEU A 44 12.63 -3.93 12.69
C LEU A 44 11.60 -3.59 11.60
N MET A 45 11.36 -4.50 10.65
CA MET A 45 10.35 -4.28 9.60
C MET A 45 8.92 -4.19 10.15
N ILE A 46 8.58 -5.00 11.15
CA ILE A 46 7.24 -5.05 11.77
C ILE A 46 7.01 -3.83 12.68
N CYS A 47 7.94 -3.55 13.59
CA CYS A 47 7.81 -2.56 14.65
C CYS A 47 8.34 -1.18 14.27
N GLY A 48 9.23 -1.09 13.28
CA GLY A 48 9.86 0.15 12.84
C GLY A 48 8.87 1.14 12.25
N THR A 49 9.35 2.36 12.01
CA THR A 49 8.58 3.48 11.43
C THR A 49 9.22 3.96 10.14
N GLY A 50 8.43 4.61 9.28
CA GLY A 50 8.89 5.14 7.99
C GLY A 50 9.58 4.09 7.13
N SER A 51 10.77 4.44 6.61
CA SER A 51 11.58 3.58 5.73
C SER A 51 12.13 2.32 6.41
N LEU A 52 12.20 2.27 7.75
CA LEU A 52 12.66 1.08 8.49
C LEU A 52 11.70 -0.10 8.36
N ARG A 53 10.45 0.14 7.94
CA ARG A 53 9.49 -0.91 7.59
C ARG A 53 9.86 -1.67 6.31
N GLY A 54 10.84 -1.19 5.55
CA GLY A 54 11.34 -1.80 4.32
C GLY A 54 10.20 -2.15 3.36
N PRO A 55 10.00 -3.43 3.00
CA PRO A 55 8.96 -3.86 2.06
C PRO A 55 7.53 -3.56 2.52
N LEU A 56 7.33 -3.41 3.84
CA LEU A 56 6.03 -3.10 4.42
C LEU A 56 5.73 -1.59 4.44
N ASN A 57 6.66 -0.74 3.99
CA ASN A 57 6.42 0.70 3.92
C ASN A 57 5.37 1.04 2.84
N LEU A 58 4.50 2.01 3.12
CA LEU A 58 3.43 2.41 2.21
C LEU A 58 3.99 2.95 0.89
N ASP A 59 5.13 3.66 0.91
CA ASP A 59 5.73 4.21 -0.32
C ASP A 59 6.17 3.11 -1.29
N ILE A 60 6.71 2.00 -0.77
CA ILE A 60 7.12 0.85 -1.57
C ILE A 60 5.88 0.19 -2.18
N ILE A 61 4.86 -0.06 -1.35
CA ILE A 61 3.59 -0.66 -1.77
C ILE A 61 2.93 0.22 -2.85
N ALA A 62 2.81 1.52 -2.60
CA ALA A 62 2.19 2.47 -3.51
C ALA A 62 2.95 2.58 -4.83
N THR A 63 4.28 2.59 -4.81
CA THR A 63 5.12 2.63 -6.02
C THR A 63 4.91 1.39 -6.89
N LEU A 64 4.87 0.19 -6.28
CA LEU A 64 4.61 -1.06 -6.99
C LEU A 64 3.19 -1.11 -7.57
N CYS A 65 2.18 -0.71 -6.79
CA CYS A 65 0.80 -0.62 -7.27
C CYS A 65 0.67 0.40 -8.42
N LEU A 66 1.30 1.57 -8.28
CA LEU A 66 1.29 2.63 -9.28
C LEU A 66 1.92 2.17 -10.59
N GLU A 67 3.02 1.42 -10.55
CA GLU A 67 3.63 0.87 -11.77
C GLU A 67 2.62 0.00 -12.53
N VAL A 68 1.98 -0.93 -11.84
CA VAL A 68 1.04 -1.88 -12.46
C VAL A 68 -0.16 -1.14 -13.04
N THR A 69 -0.75 -0.20 -12.29
CA THR A 69 -1.86 0.63 -12.77
C THR A 69 -1.44 1.51 -13.95
N THR A 70 -0.24 2.10 -13.92
CA THR A 70 0.29 2.92 -15.02
C THR A 70 0.47 2.08 -16.28
N GLN A 71 1.04 0.88 -16.18
CA GLN A 71 1.13 -0.05 -17.31
C GLN A 71 -0.25 -0.40 -17.86
N LEU A 72 -1.25 -0.63 -17.00
CA LEU A 72 -2.61 -0.94 -17.47
C LEU A 72 -3.26 0.23 -18.21
N ASN A 73 -2.98 1.47 -17.81
CA ASN A 73 -3.53 2.66 -18.45
C ASN A 73 -2.81 3.03 -19.76
N GLU A 74 -1.49 2.81 -19.85
CA GLU A 74 -0.68 3.20 -21.02
C GLU A 74 -0.99 2.41 -22.29
N TYR A 75 -1.50 1.16 -22.18
CA TYR A 75 -1.63 0.26 -23.33
C TYR A 75 -3.04 0.08 -23.91
N GLY A 76 -4.03 0.85 -23.47
CA GLY A 76 -5.36 0.93 -24.12
C GLY A 76 -6.18 -0.38 -24.13
N PRO A 77 -7.33 -0.42 -24.84
CA PRO A 77 -8.28 -1.52 -24.75
C PRO A 77 -7.74 -2.84 -25.34
N ARG A 78 -7.96 -3.90 -24.58
CA ARG A 78 -7.44 -5.26 -24.73
C ARG A 78 -7.94 -5.90 -26.02
N MET A 79 -7.03 -6.30 -26.90
CA MET A 79 -7.31 -7.31 -27.91
C MET A 79 -6.88 -8.66 -27.35
N ASN A 80 -7.84 -9.52 -27.02
CA ASN A 80 -7.64 -10.79 -26.28
C ASN A 80 -6.76 -11.84 -27.00
N SER A 81 -6.16 -11.51 -28.14
CA SER A 81 -5.33 -12.39 -28.98
C SER A 81 -3.96 -11.79 -29.35
N ASP A 82 -3.55 -10.66 -28.76
CA ASP A 82 -2.26 -10.05 -29.06
C ASP A 82 -1.13 -10.73 -28.24
N PRO A 83 -0.11 -11.34 -28.87
CA PRO A 83 1.06 -11.88 -28.17
C PRO A 83 1.79 -10.83 -27.33
N LEU A 84 1.67 -9.55 -27.67
CA LEU A 84 2.21 -8.45 -26.88
C LEU A 84 1.48 -8.28 -25.54
N GLU A 85 0.18 -8.56 -25.48
CA GLU A 85 -0.57 -8.52 -24.21
C GLU A 85 -0.17 -9.67 -23.27
N ALA A 86 0.09 -10.86 -23.82
CA ALA A 86 0.63 -11.97 -23.04
C ALA A 86 1.99 -11.62 -22.42
N LEU A 87 2.87 -10.95 -23.19
CA LEU A 87 4.17 -10.49 -22.70
C LEU A 87 4.02 -9.41 -21.61
N ARG A 88 3.14 -8.42 -21.80
CA ARG A 88 2.88 -7.38 -20.79
C ARG A 88 2.34 -7.98 -19.49
N LYS A 89 1.39 -8.91 -19.60
CA LYS A 89 0.84 -9.62 -18.44
C LYS A 89 1.91 -10.41 -17.70
N ALA A 90 2.78 -11.11 -18.43
CA ALA A 90 3.92 -11.82 -17.85
C ALA A 90 4.88 -10.86 -17.12
N GLY A 91 5.09 -9.65 -17.65
CA GLY A 91 5.92 -8.62 -17.02
C GLY A 91 5.34 -8.06 -15.70
N ARG A 92 4.02 -7.92 -15.59
CA ARG A 92 3.34 -7.45 -14.35
C ARG A 92 3.25 -8.51 -13.26
N LYS A 93 3.21 -9.78 -13.65
CA LYS A 93 3.05 -10.93 -12.73
C LYS A 93 3.97 -10.90 -11.50
N PRO A 94 5.31 -10.73 -11.61
CA PRO A 94 6.17 -10.73 -10.44
C PRO A 94 5.86 -9.61 -9.44
N ILE A 95 5.43 -8.44 -9.92
CA ILE A 95 5.02 -7.32 -9.06
C ILE A 95 3.72 -7.69 -8.31
N LEU A 96 2.76 -8.29 -9.00
CA LEU A 96 1.50 -8.75 -8.41
C LEU A 96 1.71 -9.84 -7.37
N ASP A 97 2.52 -10.85 -7.69
CA ASP A 97 2.84 -11.94 -6.76
C ASP A 97 3.49 -11.36 -5.49
N LYS A 98 4.37 -10.35 -5.65
CA LYS A 98 5.00 -9.65 -4.53
C LYS A 98 4.01 -8.85 -3.69
N LEU A 99 3.11 -8.09 -4.32
CA LEU A 99 2.06 -7.31 -3.65
C LEU A 99 1.09 -8.21 -2.87
N GLU A 100 0.70 -9.36 -3.43
CA GLU A 100 -0.13 -10.34 -2.72
C GLU A 100 0.59 -10.90 -1.49
N HIS A 101 1.88 -11.20 -1.62
CA HIS A 101 2.66 -11.69 -0.49
C HIS A 101 2.76 -10.63 0.62
N ILE A 102 3.03 -9.37 0.28
CA ILE A 102 3.03 -8.25 1.24
C ILE A 102 1.65 -8.13 1.93
N LYS A 103 0.55 -8.25 1.19
CA LYS A 103 -0.81 -8.18 1.75
C LYS A 103 -1.06 -9.28 2.79
N GLU A 104 -0.62 -10.50 2.50
CA GLU A 104 -0.73 -11.64 3.42
C GLU A 104 0.10 -11.40 4.69
N GLN A 105 1.33 -10.91 4.56
CA GLN A 105 2.19 -10.57 5.71
C GLN A 105 1.56 -9.46 6.56
N LEU A 106 0.98 -8.42 5.95
CA LEU A 106 0.28 -7.35 6.67
C LEU A 106 -0.91 -7.89 7.48
N LEU A 107 -1.65 -8.86 6.94
CA LEU A 107 -2.76 -9.49 7.68
C LEU A 107 -2.26 -10.27 8.89
N GLN A 108 -1.15 -11.00 8.75
CA GLN A 108 -0.51 -11.71 9.87
C GLN A 108 -0.02 -10.74 10.94
N ILE A 109 0.56 -9.61 10.54
CA ILE A 109 0.98 -8.55 11.47
C ILE A 109 -0.23 -7.94 12.22
N ILE A 110 -1.37 -7.77 11.55
CA ILE A 110 -2.62 -7.33 12.20
C ILE A 110 -3.06 -8.37 13.25
N ALA A 111 -2.97 -9.66 12.93
CA ALA A 111 -3.30 -10.73 13.86
C ALA A 111 -2.34 -10.81 15.08
N LEU A 112 -1.18 -10.17 15.02
CA LEU A 112 -0.29 -9.97 16.17
C LEU A 112 -0.64 -8.73 17.01
N GLY A 113 -1.70 -7.99 16.67
CA GLY A 113 -2.14 -6.79 17.38
C GLY A 113 -1.45 -5.49 16.93
N SER A 114 -0.70 -5.50 15.82
CA SER A 114 0.00 -4.31 15.32
C SER A 114 -0.86 -3.48 14.35
N ALA A 115 -0.72 -2.14 14.43
CA ALA A 115 -1.49 -1.15 13.65
C ALA A 115 -1.04 -1.08 12.17
N SER A 116 -1.32 -2.15 11.42
CA SER A 116 -1.03 -2.26 9.98
C SER A 116 -2.26 -2.12 9.08
N LEU A 117 -3.40 -1.73 9.67
CA LEU A 117 -4.71 -1.62 9.01
C LEU A 117 -4.69 -0.73 7.77
N LYS A 118 -4.12 0.49 7.85
CA LYS A 118 -4.11 1.45 6.72
C LYS A 118 -3.47 0.84 5.48
N ARG A 119 -2.27 0.26 5.66
CA ARG A 119 -1.49 -0.35 4.57
C ARG A 119 -2.19 -1.59 3.99
N TYR A 120 -2.77 -2.42 4.85
CA TYR A 120 -3.52 -3.60 4.42
C TYR A 120 -4.75 -3.23 3.58
N ASN A 121 -5.58 -2.30 4.07
CA ASN A 121 -6.81 -1.88 3.38
C ASN A 121 -6.49 -1.13 2.08
N PHE A 122 -5.48 -0.25 2.09
CA PHE A 122 -4.99 0.41 0.88
C PHE A 122 -4.59 -0.61 -0.19
N LEU A 123 -3.74 -1.57 0.18
CA LEU A 123 -3.25 -2.60 -0.74
C LEU A 123 -4.37 -3.50 -1.26
N ALA A 124 -5.33 -3.87 -0.40
CA ALA A 124 -6.51 -4.63 -0.82
C ALA A 124 -7.33 -3.89 -1.88
N GLY A 125 -7.58 -2.58 -1.68
CA GLY A 125 -8.25 -1.73 -2.66
C GLY A 125 -7.49 -1.62 -3.98
N MET A 126 -6.18 -1.34 -3.94
CA MET A 126 -5.34 -1.25 -5.14
C MET A 126 -5.33 -2.55 -5.95
N LEU A 127 -5.21 -3.71 -5.28
CA LEU A 127 -5.27 -5.01 -5.96
C LEU A 127 -6.64 -5.26 -6.59
N ALA A 128 -7.72 -4.83 -5.96
CA ALA A 128 -9.06 -4.92 -6.55
C ALA A 128 -9.23 -4.01 -7.76
N GLN A 129 -8.75 -2.76 -7.69
CA GLN A 129 -8.70 -1.85 -8.84
C GLN A 129 -7.91 -2.46 -9.99
N ILE A 130 -6.70 -2.98 -9.74
CA ILE A 130 -5.87 -3.61 -10.77
C ILE A 130 -6.61 -4.76 -11.43
N ARG A 131 -7.26 -5.64 -10.67
CA ARG A 131 -8.04 -6.76 -11.22
C ARG A 131 -9.27 -6.30 -12.01
N ALA A 132 -9.93 -5.23 -11.56
CA ALA A 132 -11.05 -4.63 -12.29
C ALA A 132 -10.60 -4.04 -13.63
N LEU A 133 -9.48 -3.30 -13.64
CA LEU A 133 -8.83 -2.83 -14.86
C LEU A 133 -8.38 -4.00 -15.76
N GLU A 134 -7.96 -5.13 -15.16
CA GLU A 134 -7.60 -6.36 -15.87
C GLU A 134 -8.78 -7.11 -16.51
N THR A 135 -9.98 -6.94 -15.99
CA THR A 135 -11.17 -7.66 -16.45
C THR A 135 -12.18 -6.76 -17.16
N GLY A 136 -11.95 -5.44 -17.16
CA GLY A 136 -12.90 -4.46 -17.68
C GLY A 136 -14.15 -4.30 -16.81
N GLN A 137 -14.08 -4.67 -15.53
CA GLN A 137 -15.17 -4.51 -14.56
C GLN A 137 -15.22 -3.08 -14.00
N SER A 138 -16.31 -2.71 -13.34
CA SER A 138 -16.42 -1.42 -12.66
C SER A 138 -15.41 -1.33 -11.50
N VAL A 139 -14.47 -0.39 -11.62
CA VAL A 139 -13.43 -0.15 -10.61
C VAL A 139 -14.06 0.20 -9.26
N ASP A 140 -15.01 1.14 -9.24
CA ASP A 140 -15.62 1.63 -8.00
C ASP A 140 -16.27 0.51 -7.19
N THR A 141 -17.03 -0.36 -7.85
CA THR A 141 -17.69 -1.50 -7.21
C THR A 141 -16.67 -2.50 -6.67
N ALA A 142 -15.65 -2.83 -7.46
CA ALA A 142 -14.62 -3.79 -7.06
C ALA A 142 -13.82 -3.29 -5.85
N VAL A 143 -13.45 -2.01 -5.86
CA VAL A 143 -12.71 -1.36 -4.77
C VAL A 143 -13.56 -1.28 -3.51
N TYR A 144 -14.82 -0.83 -3.61
CA TYR A 144 -15.71 -0.72 -2.46
C TYR A 144 -15.90 -2.06 -1.74
N GLU A 145 -16.21 -3.13 -2.48
CA GLU A 145 -16.37 -4.46 -1.89
C GLU A 145 -15.06 -5.00 -1.32
N ALA A 146 -13.93 -4.73 -1.95
CA ALA A 146 -12.63 -5.14 -1.45
C ALA A 146 -12.26 -4.44 -0.14
N VAL A 147 -12.48 -3.13 -0.02
CA VAL A 147 -12.23 -2.36 1.21
C VAL A 147 -13.15 -2.82 2.33
N LYS A 148 -14.43 -3.03 2.03
CA LYS A 148 -15.40 -3.57 3.00
C LYS A 148 -14.97 -4.95 3.51
N GLN A 149 -14.56 -5.83 2.61
CA GLN A 149 -14.08 -7.17 2.99
C GLN A 149 -12.75 -7.11 3.74
N SER A 150 -11.83 -6.23 3.37
CA SER A 150 -10.55 -6.08 4.07
C SER A 150 -10.74 -5.52 5.47
N LEU A 151 -11.65 -4.56 5.66
CA LEU A 151 -12.00 -4.07 6.99
C LEU A 151 -12.54 -5.20 7.88
N LYS A 152 -13.45 -6.02 7.34
CA LYS A 152 -13.97 -7.20 8.04
C LYS A 152 -12.85 -8.17 8.42
N ASN A 153 -12.00 -8.56 7.45
CA ASN A 153 -10.88 -9.47 7.71
C ASN A 153 -9.93 -8.92 8.77
N SER A 154 -9.67 -7.61 8.73
CA SER A 154 -8.78 -6.96 9.68
C SER A 154 -9.36 -6.90 11.08
N TYR A 155 -10.68 -6.68 11.19
CA TYR A 155 -11.41 -6.76 12.45
C TYR A 155 -11.39 -8.18 13.04
N ASP A 156 -11.68 -9.19 12.22
CA ASP A 156 -11.66 -10.60 12.63
C ASP A 156 -10.25 -11.02 13.10
N ALA A 157 -9.20 -10.58 12.40
CA ALA A 157 -7.81 -10.81 12.78
C ALA A 157 -7.44 -10.13 14.12
N LEU A 158 -7.89 -8.89 14.34
CA LEU A 158 -7.71 -8.19 15.60
C LEU A 158 -8.44 -8.88 16.75
N LEU A 159 -9.67 -9.37 16.53
CA LEU A 159 -10.39 -10.13 17.55
C LEU A 159 -9.66 -11.42 17.92
N ALA A 160 -9.15 -12.16 16.93
CA ALA A 160 -8.35 -13.36 17.18
C ALA A 160 -7.08 -13.05 17.99
N SER A 161 -6.46 -11.88 17.79
CA SER A 161 -5.31 -11.45 18.59
C SER A 161 -5.66 -11.22 20.06
N GLN A 162 -6.88 -10.77 20.36
CA GLN A 162 -7.32 -10.52 21.74
C GLN A 162 -7.63 -11.81 22.50
N THR A 163 -8.19 -12.83 21.84
CA THR A 163 -8.56 -14.10 22.49
C THR A 163 -7.35 -14.98 22.82
N VAL A 164 -6.27 -14.87 22.04
CA VAL A 164 -5.01 -15.61 22.28
C VAL A 164 -4.18 -14.98 23.42
N ASN A 165 -4.33 -13.68 23.68
CA ASN A 165 -3.58 -12.96 24.70
C ASN A 165 -4.20 -12.99 26.11
N THR A 166 -5.25 -13.80 26.35
CA THR A 166 -5.90 -13.89 27.68
C THR A 166 -5.66 -15.24 28.37
N PRO A 167 -4.64 -15.32 29.26
CA PRO A 167 -4.73 -16.12 30.49
C PRO A 167 -4.63 -15.23 31.75
N PRO A 168 -5.15 -15.67 32.92
CA PRO A 168 -5.01 -14.94 34.17
C PRO A 168 -3.55 -14.95 34.62
N ASP A 169 -3.06 -13.77 34.99
CA ASP A 169 -1.77 -13.47 35.61
C ASP A 169 -0.51 -13.48 34.71
N SER A 170 0.09 -12.29 34.63
CA SER A 170 1.48 -11.96 34.25
C SER A 170 1.89 -11.97 32.76
N ILE A 171 1.70 -10.83 32.07
CA ILE A 171 2.65 -10.31 31.05
C ILE A 171 2.57 -8.78 30.93
N ASP A 172 2.89 -8.07 32.01
CA ASP A 172 3.02 -6.60 32.02
C ASP A 172 4.35 -6.08 31.44
N SER A 173 5.19 -6.94 30.83
CA SER A 173 6.56 -6.58 30.45
C SER A 173 6.84 -6.37 28.96
N LEU A 174 5.84 -6.50 28.07
CA LEU A 174 6.01 -6.20 26.63
C LEU A 174 5.07 -5.10 26.10
N ILE A 175 4.07 -4.68 26.88
CA ILE A 175 3.08 -3.66 26.48
C ILE A 175 3.45 -2.26 26.98
N ASN A 176 4.43 -2.13 27.89
CA ASN A 176 4.81 -0.87 28.54
C ASN A 176 5.90 -0.06 27.81
N ALA A 177 6.00 -0.17 26.48
CA ALA A 177 6.43 1.00 25.73
C ALA A 177 5.18 1.88 25.60
N PRO A 178 5.15 3.11 26.14
CA PRO A 178 4.05 4.01 25.86
C PRO A 178 4.07 4.22 24.35
N THR A 179 3.23 3.47 23.65
CA THR A 179 2.75 3.89 22.35
C THR A 179 1.87 5.06 22.73
N THR A 180 2.49 6.24 22.87
CA THR A 180 1.78 7.48 22.60
C THR A 180 1.10 7.19 21.29
N ILE A 181 -0.23 7.05 21.35
CA ILE A 181 -1.09 7.38 20.23
C ILE A 181 -0.80 8.86 20.04
N SER A 182 0.34 9.14 19.40
CA SER A 182 0.65 10.45 18.90
C SER A 182 -0.41 10.63 17.85
N SER A 183 -1.43 11.38 18.26
CA SER A 183 -2.41 12.04 17.40
C SER A 183 -1.69 13.08 16.52
N GLU A 184 -0.51 12.74 16.02
CA GLU A 184 0.21 13.49 15.00
C GLU A 184 -0.32 12.96 13.68
N SER A 185 -1.38 13.65 13.24
CA SER A 185 -2.11 13.51 11.98
C SER A 185 -2.53 12.08 11.63
N PHE A 186 -3.59 11.60 12.29
CA PHE A 186 -4.61 10.85 11.56
C PHE A 186 -5.29 11.78 10.56
N ASP A 187 -4.58 12.16 9.49
CA ASP A 187 -5.25 12.73 8.32
C ASP A 187 -5.77 11.55 7.49
N PHE A 188 -6.77 10.89 8.06
CA PHE A 188 -7.59 9.91 7.38
C PHE A 188 -8.94 10.57 7.17
N ASP A 189 -9.00 11.42 6.15
CA ASP A 189 -10.25 12.00 5.71
C ASP A 189 -11.11 10.90 5.09
N MET A 190 -12.02 10.33 5.88
CA MET A 190 -13.08 9.44 5.42
C MET A 190 -14.02 10.12 4.41
N GLY A 191 -13.98 11.45 4.30
CA GLY A 191 -14.65 12.22 3.25
C GLY A 191 -14.03 12.06 1.85
N LEU A 192 -12.81 11.51 1.75
CA LEU A 192 -12.10 11.19 0.51
C LEU A 192 -12.35 9.75 0.04
N LEU A 193 -13.42 9.09 0.50
CA LEU A 193 -13.88 7.78 0.00
C LEU A 193 -14.69 7.90 -1.30
N ASP A 194 -14.40 8.89 -2.15
CA ASP A 194 -14.74 8.75 -3.57
C ASP A 194 -13.71 7.77 -4.17
N PRO A 195 -14.12 6.54 -4.55
CA PRO A 195 -13.21 5.57 -5.16
C PRO A 195 -12.52 6.16 -6.40
N GLY A 196 -13.15 7.13 -7.07
CA GLY A 196 -12.60 7.86 -8.20
C GLY A 196 -11.46 8.82 -7.85
N GLN A 197 -11.34 9.31 -6.60
CA GLN A 197 -10.30 10.26 -6.20
C GLN A 197 -9.16 9.62 -5.39
N PHE A 198 -9.48 8.70 -4.48
CA PHE A 198 -8.46 8.08 -3.63
C PHE A 198 -7.60 7.04 -4.37
N PHE A 199 -8.20 6.35 -5.35
CA PHE A 199 -7.52 5.32 -6.14
C PHE A 199 -7.09 5.83 -7.52
N ASP A 200 -7.26 7.13 -7.80
CA ASP A 200 -6.62 7.74 -8.95
C ASP A 200 -5.10 7.86 -8.67
N PRO A 201 -4.25 7.13 -9.42
CA PRO A 201 -2.80 7.22 -9.28
C PRO A 201 -2.24 8.64 -9.37
N LEU A 202 -2.97 9.58 -9.99
CA LEU A 202 -2.57 10.98 -10.11
C LEU A 202 -2.87 11.79 -8.83
N ASN A 203 -3.96 11.49 -8.12
CA ASN A 203 -4.36 12.24 -6.92
C ASN A 203 -3.58 11.80 -5.66
N ILE A 204 -3.16 10.54 -5.57
CA ILE A 204 -2.38 10.02 -4.42
C ILE A 204 -1.07 10.79 -4.21
N PHE A 205 -0.45 11.31 -5.29
CA PHE A 205 0.82 12.05 -5.24
C PHE A 205 0.65 13.56 -5.46
N SER A 206 -0.57 14.06 -5.64
CA SER A 206 -0.87 15.48 -5.88
C SER A 206 -1.20 16.25 -4.59
N LEU A 207 -1.22 15.60 -3.43
CA LEU A 207 -1.47 16.20 -2.11
C LEU A 207 -0.35 17.14 -1.58
N SER A 208 0.49 17.69 -2.46
CA SER A 208 1.58 18.61 -2.10
C SER A 208 1.39 20.03 -2.65
N GLU A 209 0.25 20.39 -3.23
CA GLU A 209 -0.01 21.79 -3.58
C GLU A 209 -0.55 22.54 -2.35
N VAL A 210 0.40 23.15 -1.63
CA VAL A 210 0.14 24.26 -0.69
C VAL A 210 -0.65 25.34 -1.46
N PRO A 211 -1.80 25.82 -0.95
CA PRO A 211 -2.51 26.92 -1.60
C PRO A 211 -1.67 28.21 -1.47
N ASP A 212 -1.01 28.59 -2.57
CA ASP A 212 -0.49 29.95 -2.74
C ASP A 212 -1.69 30.92 -2.77
N GLY A 213 -1.83 31.71 -1.70
CA GLY A 213 -2.99 32.58 -1.57
C GLY A 213 -3.01 33.45 -0.33
N THR A 214 -1.93 34.18 -0.04
CA THR A 214 -2.04 35.39 0.80
C THR A 214 -1.37 36.55 0.08
N GLN A 215 -2.17 37.27 -0.72
CA GLN A 215 -1.83 38.60 -1.18
C GLN A 215 -1.79 39.53 0.03
N TYR A 216 -0.60 39.89 0.51
CA TYR A 216 -0.43 41.13 1.26
C TYR A 216 -0.08 42.24 0.26
N GLY A 217 -1.07 43.08 -0.02
CA GLY A 217 -0.91 44.31 -0.77
C GLY A 217 0.05 45.25 -0.03
N THR A 218 1.10 45.65 -0.73
CA THR A 218 1.96 46.77 -0.37
C THR A 218 1.32 48.05 -0.89
N ASP A 219 0.65 48.79 -0.03
CA ASP A 219 0.36 50.21 -0.27
C ASP A 219 1.53 51.03 0.29
N PHE A 220 2.42 51.45 -0.60
CA PHE A 220 3.31 52.59 -0.41
C PHE A 220 2.84 53.71 -1.35
N LEU A 221 2.12 54.68 -0.80
CA LEU A 221 2.26 56.13 -1.01
C LEU A 221 1.40 56.88 0.01
#